data_AF-A0A397VRW0-F1
#
_entry.id   AF-A0A397VRW0-F1
#
_cell.length_a   1.000
_cell.length_b   1.000
_cell.length_c   1.000
_cell.angle_alpha   90.00
_cell.angle_beta   90.00
_cell.angle_gamma   90.00
#
_symmetry.space_group_name_H-M   'P 1'
#
loop_
_entity.id
_entity.type
_entity.pdbx_description
1 polymer ?
#
loop_
_entity_poly.entity_id
_entity_poly.type
_entity_poly.pdbx_seq_one_letter_code
_entity_poly.pdbx_strand_id
1 'polypeptide(L)'
;MGKAKKAIQYALEDGDNELIQFVKKFNKRKEEQRAQAESTKQRNVHSSNEILPDCVQVLDPIKHQSKGRKPSKRLKSSTENFKDKPKMSNTSNSDNSLKCGLCGENEHYRNTCSVKI
;
A
#
# COMPACT_ATOMS: atom_id res chain seq x y z
N MET A 1 -22.55 8.85 -28.69
CA MET A 1 -23.41 8.90 -27.48
C MET A 1 -24.20 7.60 -27.35
N GLY A 2 -24.31 7.05 -26.14
CA GLY A 2 -25.15 5.88 -25.86
C GLY A 2 -26.64 6.17 -26.03
N LYS A 3 -27.44 5.13 -26.32
CA LYS A 3 -28.87 5.25 -26.64
C LYS A 3 -29.68 5.98 -25.56
N ALA A 4 -29.45 5.65 -24.28
CA ALA A 4 -30.13 6.30 -23.16
C ALA A 4 -29.84 7.81 -23.08
N LYS A 5 -28.58 8.20 -23.33
CA LYS A 5 -28.17 9.62 -23.32
C LYS A 5 -28.83 10.39 -24.47
N LYS A 6 -28.97 9.77 -25.64
CA LYS A 6 -29.71 10.37 -26.77
C LYS A 6 -31.20 10.55 -26.47
N ALA A 7 -31.85 9.56 -25.87
CA ALA A 7 -33.27 9.64 -25.52
C ALA A 7 -33.57 10.77 -24.52
N ILE A 8 -32.71 10.94 -23.51
CA ILE A 8 -32.83 12.06 -22.56
C ILE A 8 -32.64 13.40 -23.27
N GLN A 9 -31.71 13.47 -24.22
CA GLN A 9 -31.46 14.69 -24.97
C GLN A 9 -32.64 15.07 -25.87
N TYR A 10 -33.25 14.11 -26.58
CA TYR A 10 -34.48 14.36 -27.33
C TYR A 10 -35.62 14.82 -26.41
N ALA A 11 -35.81 14.19 -25.25
CA ALA A 11 -36.83 14.65 -24.32
C ALA A 11 -36.59 16.06 -23.77
N LEU A 12 -35.34 16.52 -23.68
CA LEU A 12 -35.03 17.92 -23.30
C LEU A 12 -35.30 18.90 -24.45
N GLU A 13 -34.98 18.50 -25.69
CA GLU A 13 -35.18 19.30 -26.90
C GLU A 13 -36.68 19.42 -27.25
N ASP A 14 -37.43 18.33 -27.13
CA ASP A 14 -38.87 18.26 -27.41
C ASP A 14 -39.74 18.77 -26.23
N GLY A 15 -39.12 19.09 -25.09
CA GLY A 15 -39.82 19.54 -23.88
C GLY A 15 -40.69 18.44 -23.25
N ASP A 16 -40.32 17.18 -23.43
CA ASP A 16 -41.07 16.01 -23.00
C ASP A 16 -40.96 15.80 -21.48
N ASN A 17 -41.85 16.51 -20.78
CA ASN A 17 -41.88 16.59 -19.33
C ASN A 17 -42.16 15.24 -18.66
N GLU A 18 -42.80 14.30 -19.35
CA GLU A 18 -43.13 12.98 -18.80
C GLU A 18 -41.87 12.17 -18.54
N LEU A 19 -41.00 12.02 -19.55
CA LEU A 19 -39.76 11.26 -19.40
C LEU A 19 -38.82 11.91 -18.38
N ILE A 20 -38.73 13.24 -18.39
CA ILE A 20 -37.92 14.00 -17.42
C ILE A 20 -38.44 13.75 -16.00
N GLN A 21 -39.75 13.82 -15.78
CA GLN A 21 -40.34 13.59 -14.47
C GLN A 21 -40.18 12.13 -14.02
N PHE A 22 -40.30 11.18 -14.93
CA PHE A 22 -40.06 9.76 -14.67
C PHE A 22 -38.64 9.51 -14.18
N VAL A 23 -37.63 10.01 -14.90
CA VAL A 23 -36.22 9.86 -14.55
C VAL A 23 -35.93 10.47 -13.17
N LYS A 24 -36.45 11.66 -12.88
CA LYS A 24 -36.31 12.30 -11.56
C LYS A 24 -36.90 11.45 -10.44
N LYS A 25 -38.13 10.94 -10.60
CA LYS A 25 -38.80 10.08 -9.61
C LYS A 25 -38.04 8.77 -9.40
N PHE A 26 -37.55 8.16 -10.49
CA PHE A 26 -36.76 6.94 -10.43
C PHE A 26 -35.47 7.12 -9.64
N ASN A 27 -34.70 8.18 -9.93
CA ASN A 27 -33.44 8.47 -9.25
C ASN A 27 -33.67 8.73 -7.76
N LYS A 28 -34.66 9.55 -7.40
CA LYS A 28 -35.03 9.82 -6.01
C LYS A 28 -35.31 8.53 -5.23
N ARG A 29 -36.13 7.63 -5.80
CA ARG A 29 -36.43 6.34 -5.18
C ARG A 29 -35.18 5.47 -5.01
N LYS A 30 -34.26 5.48 -5.99
CA LYS A 30 -33.02 4.71 -5.93
C LYS A 30 -32.04 5.25 -4.89
N GLU A 31 -31.97 6.56 -4.73
CA GLU A 31 -31.17 7.22 -3.69
C GLU A 31 -31.71 6.87 -2.29
N GLU A 32 -33.02 6.98 -2.08
CA GLU A 32 -33.66 6.61 -0.81
C GLU A 32 -33.44 5.12 -0.47
N GLN A 33 -33.58 4.23 -1.45
CA GLN A 33 -33.30 2.79 -1.26
C GLN A 33 -31.84 2.53 -0.85
N ARG A 34 -30.89 3.23 -1.47
CA ARG A 34 -29.46 3.09 -1.12
C ARG A 34 -29.19 3.62 0.29
N ALA A 35 -29.74 4.79 0.64
CA ALA A 35 -29.61 5.37 1.98
C ALA A 35 -30.23 4.46 3.07
N GLN A 36 -31.40 3.86 2.79
CA GLN A 36 -32.02 2.89 3.71
C GLN A 36 -31.19 1.62 3.86
N ALA A 37 -30.67 1.07 2.76
CA ALA A 37 -29.79 -0.10 2.81
C ALA A 37 -28.50 0.19 3.60
N GLU A 38 -27.93 1.38 3.44
CA GLU A 38 -26.74 1.82 4.18
C GLU A 38 -27.03 2.04 5.68
N SER A 39 -28.14 2.71 6.01
CA SER A 39 -28.56 2.90 7.41
C SER A 39 -28.91 1.59 8.11
N THR A 40 -29.45 0.60 7.39
CA THR A 40 -29.75 -0.74 7.93
C THR A 40 -28.46 -1.52 8.19
N LYS A 41 -27.45 -1.41 7.31
CA LYS A 41 -26.12 -1.98 7.57
C LYS A 41 -25.50 -1.36 8.83
N GLN A 42 -25.64 -0.05 9.04
CA GLN A 42 -25.15 0.62 10.24
C GLN A 42 -25.93 0.24 11.50
N ARG A 43 -27.26 0.11 11.43
CA ARG A 43 -28.10 -0.32 12.57
C ARG A 43 -27.88 -1.78 12.95
N ASN A 44 -27.66 -2.69 12.00
CA ASN A 44 -27.39 -4.10 12.30
C ASN A 44 -26.03 -4.31 13.00
N VAL A 45 -25.10 -3.35 12.88
CA VAL A 45 -23.88 -3.31 13.70
C VAL A 45 -24.15 -2.79 15.12
N HIS A 46 -25.21 -2.00 15.31
CA HIS A 46 -25.58 -1.41 16.60
C HIS A 46 -26.58 -2.27 17.41
N SER A 47 -27.45 -3.03 16.75
CA SER A 47 -28.55 -3.79 17.39
C SER A 47 -28.14 -5.18 17.89
N SER A 48 -26.91 -5.64 17.62
CA SER A 48 -26.37 -6.88 18.20
C SER A 48 -25.79 -6.70 19.61
N ASN A 49 -25.92 -5.51 20.21
CA ASN A 49 -25.28 -5.16 21.49
C ASN A 49 -26.25 -5.17 22.70
N GLU A 50 -27.47 -5.70 22.57
CA GLU A 50 -28.43 -5.80 23.69
C GLU A 50 -28.32 -7.08 24.53
N ILE A 51 -27.22 -7.84 24.40
CA ILE A 51 -26.74 -8.71 25.47
C ILE A 51 -25.43 -8.09 25.87
N LEU A 52 -25.38 -7.44 27.03
CA LEU A 52 -24.21 -6.81 27.62
C LEU A 52 -23.14 -7.88 27.93
N PRO A 53 -21.99 -7.97 27.24
CA PRO A 53 -20.78 -8.44 27.88
C PRO A 53 -20.02 -7.19 28.32
N ASP A 54 -19.87 -7.06 29.62
CA ASP A 54 -18.82 -6.29 30.29
C ASP A 54 -17.77 -5.70 29.32
N CYS A 55 -17.77 -4.38 29.17
CA CYS A 55 -16.77 -3.63 28.42
C CYS A 55 -15.41 -3.73 29.11
N VAL A 56 -14.87 -4.95 29.21
CA VAL A 56 -13.45 -5.18 29.44
C VAL A 56 -12.75 -4.73 28.16
N GLN A 57 -12.46 -3.43 28.12
CA GLN A 57 -11.31 -2.83 27.45
C GLN A 57 -10.89 -3.61 26.20
N VAL A 58 -11.66 -3.46 25.12
CA VAL A 58 -11.17 -3.83 23.80
C VAL A 58 -10.09 -2.80 23.44
N LEU A 59 -8.89 -3.03 23.97
CA LEU A 59 -7.66 -2.44 23.45
C LEU A 59 -7.58 -2.86 21.99
N ASP A 60 -7.46 -1.88 21.09
CA ASP A 60 -7.32 -2.05 19.64
C ASP A 60 -6.60 -3.36 19.30
N PRO A 61 -7.31 -4.40 18.79
CA PRO A 61 -6.72 -5.73 18.66
C PRO A 61 -5.75 -5.83 17.48
N ILE A 62 -5.39 -4.72 16.84
CA ILE A 62 -4.47 -4.70 15.71
C ILE A 62 -3.36 -3.70 15.99
N LYS A 63 -2.50 -4.03 16.96
CA LYS A 63 -1.16 -3.46 16.99
C LYS A 63 -0.45 -3.93 15.72
N HIS A 64 -0.08 -3.00 14.85
CA HIS A 64 0.71 -3.30 13.66
C HIS A 64 2.00 -4.04 14.07
N GLN A 65 2.03 -5.35 13.86
CA GLN A 65 3.24 -6.14 13.99
C GLN A 65 3.98 -6.04 12.66
N SER A 66 5.15 -5.38 12.68
CA SER A 66 6.01 -5.36 11.51
C SER A 66 6.40 -6.81 11.17
N LYS A 67 6.17 -7.19 9.93
CA LYS A 67 6.58 -8.50 9.43
C LYS A 67 8.11 -8.61 9.51
N GLY A 68 8.60 -9.77 9.95
CA GLY A 68 10.03 -10.10 9.94
C GLY A 68 10.63 -10.37 11.32
N ARG A 69 11.88 -10.85 11.31
CA ARG A 69 12.62 -11.20 12.53
C ARG A 69 13.04 -9.91 13.26
N LYS A 70 12.86 -9.87 14.59
CA LYS A 70 13.32 -8.74 15.44
C LYS A 70 14.78 -8.40 15.10
N PRO A 71 15.17 -7.11 15.04
CA PRO A 71 16.54 -6.71 14.67
C PRO A 71 17.65 -7.46 15.42
N SER A 72 17.48 -7.68 16.73
CA SER A 72 18.42 -8.44 17.57
C SER A 72 18.54 -9.93 17.22
N LYS A 73 17.60 -10.45 16.47
CA LYS A 73 17.56 -11.83 15.98
C LYS A 73 17.81 -11.87 14.46
N ARG A 74 18.01 -10.77 13.76
CA ARG A 74 18.36 -10.84 12.33
C ARG A 74 19.75 -11.47 12.19
N LEU A 75 19.91 -12.32 11.17
CA LEU A 75 21.24 -12.76 10.77
C LEU A 75 21.93 -11.52 10.22
N LYS A 76 22.96 -11.05 10.92
CA LYS A 76 23.72 -9.89 10.48
C LYS A 76 24.43 -10.24 9.18
N SER A 77 24.26 -9.41 8.15
CA SER A 77 25.16 -9.48 7.00
C SER A 77 26.58 -9.11 7.43
N SER A 78 27.59 -9.51 6.65
CA SER A 78 29.00 -9.20 6.95
C SER A 78 29.26 -7.69 7.14
N THR A 79 28.41 -6.85 6.55
CA THR A 79 28.47 -5.38 6.57
C THR A 79 27.82 -4.73 7.80
N GLU A 80 27.00 -5.44 8.58
CA GLU A 80 26.32 -4.89 9.78
C GLU A 80 27.17 -5.01 11.07
N ASN A 81 28.38 -5.57 10.96
CA ASN A 81 29.28 -5.74 12.11
C ASN A 81 30.10 -4.48 12.43
N PHE A 82 30.01 -3.42 11.62
CA PHE A 82 30.64 -2.14 11.93
C PHE A 82 29.81 -1.39 12.97
N LYS A 83 30.06 -1.71 14.24
CA LYS A 83 29.62 -0.86 15.36
C LYS A 83 30.29 0.50 15.21
N ASP A 84 29.50 1.56 15.13
CA ASP A 84 29.99 2.93 15.12
C ASP A 84 30.91 3.22 16.31
N LYS A 85 32.09 3.79 16.01
CA LYS A 85 32.76 4.94 16.67
C LYS A 85 34.23 5.04 16.21
N PRO A 86 34.90 6.21 16.29
CA PRO A 86 34.43 7.59 16.23
C PRO A 86 35.04 8.35 15.03
N LYS A 87 34.60 9.60 14.83
CA LYS A 87 35.24 10.64 13.99
C LYS A 87 36.78 10.55 14.05
N MET A 88 37.42 10.21 12.93
CA MET A 88 38.84 10.48 12.70
C MET A 88 38.99 11.15 11.33
N SER A 89 39.71 12.26 11.40
CA SER A 89 40.12 13.20 10.36
C SER A 89 40.76 12.55 9.14
N ASN A 90 40.63 13.24 8.00
CA ASN A 90 41.48 13.20 6.82
C ASN A 90 42.83 12.49 7.03
N THR A 91 43.17 11.53 6.16
CA THR A 91 44.43 11.51 5.38
C THR A 91 44.50 10.27 4.46
N SER A 92 44.96 10.55 3.24
CA SER A 92 45.62 9.69 2.24
C SER A 92 44.85 8.56 1.55
N ASN A 93 44.62 8.79 0.24
CA ASN A 93 44.77 7.82 -0.86
C ASN A 93 45.21 6.42 -0.41
N SER A 94 44.28 5.47 -0.43
CA SER A 94 44.62 4.07 -0.62
C SER A 94 43.79 3.53 -1.78
N ASP A 95 44.50 2.95 -2.74
CA ASP A 95 44.01 2.48 -4.01
C ASP A 95 42.88 1.45 -3.83
N ASN A 96 41.64 1.92 -3.91
CA ASN A 96 40.44 1.08 -4.03
C ASN A 96 40.27 0.53 -5.45
N SER A 97 41.37 0.23 -6.13
CA SER A 97 41.35 -0.41 -7.43
C SER A 97 40.93 -1.87 -7.28
N LEU A 98 40.12 -2.33 -8.23
CA LEU A 98 39.69 -3.72 -8.32
C LEU A 98 40.92 -4.64 -8.43
N LYS A 99 41.16 -5.45 -7.39
CA LYS A 99 42.23 -6.44 -7.34
C LYS A 99 41.76 -7.80 -7.78
N CYS A 100 42.56 -8.48 -8.60
CA CYS A 100 42.33 -9.84 -9.04
C CYS A 100 42.46 -10.82 -7.85
N GLY A 101 41.43 -11.64 -7.63
CA GLY A 101 41.44 -12.64 -6.54
C GLY A 101 42.37 -13.85 -6.75
N LEU A 102 43.12 -13.91 -7.87
CA LEU A 102 44.12 -14.95 -8.14
C LEU A 102 45.55 -14.44 -7.95
N CYS A 103 45.94 -13.39 -8.67
CA CYS A 103 47.30 -12.85 -8.63
C CYS A 103 47.47 -11.59 -7.76
N GLY A 104 46.37 -10.98 -7.30
CA GLY A 104 46.42 -9.76 -6.47
C GLY A 104 46.71 -8.46 -7.22
N GLU A 105 46.95 -8.52 -8.54
CA GLU A 105 47.17 -7.34 -9.38
C GLU A 105 45.88 -6.58 -9.66
N ASN A 106 46.01 -5.30 -9.97
CA ASN A 106 44.87 -4.44 -10.28
C ASN A 106 44.39 -4.62 -11.74
N GLU A 107 43.22 -4.07 -12.05
CA GLU A 107 42.68 -3.84 -13.42
C GLU A 107 42.06 -5.04 -14.15
N HIS A 108 42.11 -6.26 -13.59
CA HIS A 108 41.48 -7.41 -14.24
C HIS A 108 40.73 -8.31 -13.26
N TYR A 109 39.74 -9.02 -13.79
CA TYR A 109 38.92 -9.95 -13.02
C TYR A 109 39.56 -11.35 -13.00
N ARG A 110 39.19 -12.13 -11.99
CA ARG A 110 39.66 -13.51 -11.78
C ARG A 110 39.48 -14.41 -13.02
N ASN A 111 38.40 -14.22 -13.77
CA ASN A 111 38.08 -15.02 -14.95
C ASN A 111 38.92 -14.67 -16.19
N THR A 112 39.56 -13.50 -16.22
CA THR A 112 40.45 -13.04 -17.30
C THR A 112 41.91 -13.01 -16.87
N CYS A 113 42.24 -13.60 -15.71
CA CYS A 113 43.60 -13.62 -15.21
C CYS A 113 44.47 -14.53 -16.09
N SER A 114 45.64 -14.02 -16.47
CA SER A 114 46.65 -14.76 -17.25
C SER A 114 47.34 -15.85 -16.43
N VAL A 115 47.29 -15.76 -15.10
CA VAL A 115 47.80 -16.79 -14.19
C VAL A 115 46.82 -17.96 -14.14
N LYS A 116 47.26 -19.12 -14.62
CA LYS A 116 46.54 -20.39 -14.47
C LYS A 116 47.12 -21.13 -13.27
N ILE A 117 46.25 -21.49 -12.31
CA ILE A 117 46.55 -22.43 -11.23
C ILE A 117 46.56 -23.84 -11.81
#